data_AF-A0A3N2MT21-F1
#
_entry.id   AF-A0A3N2MT21-F1
#
_cell.length_a   1.000
_cell.length_b   1.000
_cell.length_c   1.000
_cell.angle_alpha   90.00
_cell.angle_beta   90.00
_cell.angle_gamma   90.00
#
_symmetry.space_group_name_H-M   'P 1'
#
loop_
_entity.id
_entity.type
_entity.pdbx_description
1 polymer ?
#
loop_
_entity_poly.entity_id
_entity_poly.type
_entity_poly.pdbx_seq_one_letter_code
_entity_poly.pdbx_strand_id
1 'polypeptide(L)' 'FKMDYYFMMGDNRDCSLDSRYWGFVPEDHIVGTPWRVLISFDKDKPLLGGGVRWNRILRDANPDK' A
#
# COMPACT_ATOMS: atom_id res chain seq x y z
N PHE A 1 25.04 -13.82 1.14
CA PHE A 1 24.26 -12.56 1.09
C PHE A 1 24.88 -11.57 2.07
N LYS A 2 24.97 -10.28 1.73
CA LYS A 2 25.63 -9.24 2.57
C LYS A 2 24.64 -8.37 3.36
N MET A 3 23.35 -8.47 3.06
CA MET A 3 22.25 -7.70 3.66
C MET A 3 21.07 -8.63 3.91
N ASP A 4 20.08 -8.16 4.66
CA ASP A 4 18.77 -8.80 4.74
C ASP A 4 17.96 -8.51 3.46
N TYR A 5 17.11 -9.46 3.10
CA TYR A 5 16.31 -9.43 1.88
C TYR A 5 14.88 -9.84 2.19
N TYR A 6 13.92 -9.16 1.56
CA TYR A 6 12.50 -9.27 1.86
C TYR A 6 11.73 -9.66 0.60
N PHE A 7 10.83 -10.63 0.76
CA PHE A 7 9.88 -11.00 -0.29
C PHE A 7 8.63 -10.13 -0.16
N MET A 8 8.34 -9.30 -1.16
CA MET A 8 7.18 -8.41 -1.18
C MET A 8 6.06 -9.03 -2.02
N MET A 9 4.83 -9.02 -1.51
CA MET A 9 3.65 -9.47 -2.24
C MET A 9 2.52 -8.47 -2.05
N GLY A 10 1.89 -8.03 -3.15
CA GLY A 10 0.75 -7.12 -3.09
C GLY A 10 -0.54 -7.83 -2.69
N ASP A 11 -1.46 -7.11 -2.05
CA ASP A 11 -2.79 -7.66 -1.69
C ASP A 11 -3.64 -7.99 -2.92
N ASN A 12 -3.53 -7.19 -4.00
CA ASN A 12 -4.19 -7.46 -5.28
C ASN A 12 -3.36 -8.46 -6.11
N ARG A 13 -3.43 -9.74 -5.73
CA ARG A 13 -2.51 -10.81 -6.17
C ARG A 13 -2.42 -10.98 -7.68
N ASP A 14 -3.53 -10.90 -8.41
CA ASP A 14 -3.54 -11.12 -9.86
C ASP A 14 -3.07 -9.88 -10.64
N CYS A 15 -3.10 -8.71 -10.00
CA CYS A 15 -2.73 -7.42 -10.60
C CYS A 15 -1.58 -6.73 -9.85
N SER A 16 -0.60 -7.51 -9.36
CA SER A 16 0.58 -6.97 -8.69
C SER A 16 1.85 -7.49 -9.34
N LEU A 17 2.68 -6.56 -9.83
CA LEU A 17 4.04 -6.85 -10.27
C LEU A 17 4.95 -6.76 -9.05
N ASP A 18 5.09 -7.87 -8.32
CA ASP A 18 5.83 -7.95 -7.06
C ASP A 18 6.98 -8.98 -7.10
N SER A 19 7.51 -9.39 -5.95
CA SER A 19 8.68 -10.27 -5.85
C SER A 19 8.51 -11.62 -6.56
N ARG A 20 7.28 -12.04 -6.90
CA ARG A 20 7.03 -13.20 -7.77
C ARG A 20 7.64 -13.04 -9.17
N TYR A 21 7.85 -11.81 -9.63
CA TYR A 21 8.38 -11.49 -10.96
C TYR A 21 9.80 -10.95 -10.94
N TRP A 22 10.14 -10.07 -9.98
CA TRP A 22 11.44 -9.39 -9.94
C TRP A 22 12.36 -9.79 -8.77
N GLY A 23 11.96 -10.76 -7.94
CA GLY A 23 12.81 -11.32 -6.88
C GLY A 23 12.76 -10.54 -5.56
N PHE A 24 13.70 -10.81 -4.67
CA PHE A 24 13.73 -10.23 -3.32
C PHE A 24 14.22 -8.77 -3.31
N VAL A 25 13.67 -7.94 -2.42
CA VAL A 25 14.10 -6.56 -2.17
C VAL A 25 15.19 -6.53 -1.09
N PRO A 26 16.36 -5.91 -1.32
CA PRO A 26 17.34 -5.72 -0.26
C PRO A 26 16.90 -4.65 0.75
N GLU A 27 17.30 -4.79 2.01
CA GLU A 27 16.88 -3.94 3.13
C GLU A 27 17.06 -2.43 2.90
N ASP A 28 18.15 -2.02 2.25
CA ASP A 28 18.48 -0.62 1.96
C ASP A 28 17.49 0.07 1.00
N HIS A 29 16.64 -0.69 0.32
CA HIS A 29 15.56 -0.15 -0.52
C HIS A 29 14.25 0.06 0.24
N ILE A 30 14.18 -0.32 1.52
CA ILE A 30 12.99 -0.16 2.36
C ILE A 30 13.02 1.20 3.07
N VAL A 31 12.04 2.04 2.76
CA VAL A 31 11.93 3.39 3.37
C VAL A 31 11.18 3.37 4.71
N GLY A 32 10.18 2.50 4.87
CA GLY A 32 9.38 2.44 6.09
C GLY A 32 8.08 1.64 5.94
N THR A 33 7.24 1.67 6.98
CA THR A 33 5.95 0.96 7.02
C THR A 33 4.78 1.96 6.93
N PRO A 34 3.77 1.72 6.06
CA PRO A 34 2.56 2.55 6.03
C PRO A 34 1.75 2.39 7.32
N TRP A 35 1.24 3.50 7.87
CA TRP A 35 0.53 3.53 9.17
C TRP A 35 -0.94 3.99 9.06
N ARG A 36 -1.22 5.07 8.33
CA ARG A 36 -2.56 5.68 8.28
C ARG A 36 -2.90 6.20 6.89
N VAL A 37 -4.17 6.14 6.53
CA VAL A 37 -4.72 6.80 5.34
C VAL A 37 -5.07 8.25 5.68
N LEU A 38 -4.31 9.22 5.20
CA LEU A 38 -4.55 10.64 5.50
C LEU A 38 -5.80 11.18 4.79
N ILE A 39 -6.00 10.80 3.54
CA ILE A 39 -7.15 11.22 2.73
C ILE A 39 -7.47 10.18 1.67
N SER A 40 -8.73 10.12 1.23
CA SER A 40 -9.14 9.19 0.18
C SER A 40 -10.27 9.80 -0.67
N PHE A 41 -10.07 9.75 -1.98
CA PHE A 41 -11.02 10.28 -2.97
C PHE A 41 -11.53 9.17 -3.88
N ASP A 42 -12.77 9.33 -4.31
CA ASP A 42 -13.38 8.55 -5.35
C ASP A 42 -13.13 9.22 -6.71
N LYS A 43 -12.57 8.47 -7.66
CA LYS A 43 -12.22 8.99 -8.98
C LYS A 43 -13.45 9.29 -9.84
N ASP A 44 -14.60 8.66 -9.54
CA ASP A 44 -15.80 8.73 -10.37
C ASP A 44 -16.81 9.76 -9.85
N LYS A 45 -16.48 10.49 -8.76
CA LYS A 45 -17.36 11.48 -8.13
C LYS A 45 -16.66 12.83 -7.94
N PRO A 46 -17.37 13.96 -8.17
CA PRO A 46 -16.82 15.28 -7.88
C PRO A 46 -16.62 15.47 -6.37
N LEU A 47 -15.63 16.29 -6.00
CA LEU A 47 -15.22 16.51 -4.61
C LEU A 47 -16.40 16.97 -3.71
N LEU A 48 -17.16 17.97 -4.17
CA LEU A 48 -18.34 18.50 -3.45
C LEU A 48 -19.58 17.59 -3.59
N GLY A 49 -19.56 16.59 -4.47
CA GLY A 49 -20.65 15.63 -4.68
C GLY A 49 -20.44 14.29 -3.96
N GLY A 50 -19.69 14.29 -2.86
CA GLY A 50 -19.43 13.08 -2.08
C GLY A 50 -18.27 12.23 -2.62
N GLY A 51 -17.30 12.85 -3.32
CA GLY A 51 -16.06 12.19 -3.73
C GLY A 51 -15.12 11.84 -2.57
N VAL A 52 -15.28 12.43 -1.39
CA VAL A 52 -14.43 12.10 -0.23
C VAL A 52 -14.94 10.84 0.48
N ARG A 53 -14.05 9.84 0.63
CA ARG A 53 -14.34 8.57 1.31
C ARG A 53 -14.03 8.67 2.81
N TRP A 54 -14.91 9.35 3.54
CA TRP A 54 -14.75 9.66 4.97
C TRP A 54 -14.45 8.43 5.84
N ASN A 55 -15.03 7.26 5.53
CA ASN A 55 -14.82 6.01 6.26
C ASN A 55 -13.39 5.42 6.13
N ARG A 56 -12.55 6.00 5.28
CA ARG A 56 -11.14 5.60 5.11
C ARG A 56 -10.16 6.57 5.76
N ILE A 57 -10.59 7.77 6.13
CA ILE A 57 -9.70 8.79 6.71
C ILE A 57 -9.25 8.35 8.11
N LEU A 58 -7.96 8.49 8.38
CA LEU A 58 -7.27 8.07 9.61
C LEU A 58 -7.44 6.59 9.97
N ARG A 59 -7.90 5.77 9.03
CA ARG A 59 -7.94 4.32 9.20
C ARG A 59 -6.52 3.76 9.17
N ASP A 60 -6.30 2.68 9.93
CA ASP A 60 -5.07 1.91 9.85
C ASP A 60 -4.80 1.44 8.41
N ALA A 61 -3.56 1.57 7.97
CA ALA A 61 -3.13 1.05 6.68
C ALA A 61 -3.11 -0.49 6.67
N ASN A 62 -2.87 -1.12 7.82
CA ASN A 62 -2.87 -2.57 8.01
C ASN A 62 -3.85 -2.95 9.14
N PRO A 63 -5.18 -2.94 8.89
CA PRO A 63 -6.19 -3.18 9.92
C PRO A 63 -6.24 -4.63 10.44
N ASP A 64 -5.51 -5.53 9.78
CA ASP A 64 -5.44 -6.97 10.00
C ASP A 64 -4.17 -7.41 10.73
N LYS A 65 -3.29 -6.46 11.11
CA LYS A 65 -2.12 -6.70 11.97
C LYS A 65 -2.46 -6.66 13.46
#